data_AF-A0A520B773-F1
#
_entry.id   AF-A0A520B773-F1
#
_cell.length_a   1.000
_cell.length_b   1.000
_cell.length_c   1.000
_cell.angle_alpha   90.00
_cell.angle_beta   90.00
_cell.angle_gamma   90.00
#
_symmetry.space_group_name_H-M   'P 1'
#
loop_
_entity.id
_entity.type
_entity.pdbx_description
1 polymer ?
#
loop_
_entity_poly.entity_id
_entity_poly.type
_entity_poly.pdbx_seq_one_letter_code
_entity_poly.pdbx_strand_id
1 'polypeptide(L)'
;MKLRTRMMMLCAVTLLGMAILAAVALSTLRASMMDDRVAQLSTLVTLAHAAAEKGHALEKDGKLSRDEAQAQVKQAIASFHQDDRYFFVRGYADDVNLVHPNPKRVGIVDAKGGKEAGERYRAALQGKTIGTVIAKGTRPGSKDEVEKLYA
;
A
#
# COMPACT_ATOMS: atom_id res chain seq x y z
N MET A 1 -15.79 56.60 0.92
CA MET A 1 -14.66 55.71 0.56
C MET A 1 -14.02 56.20 -0.74
N LYS A 2 -12.68 56.21 -0.85
CA LYS A 2 -11.98 56.62 -2.08
C LYS A 2 -12.04 55.49 -3.13
N LEU A 3 -12.09 55.83 -4.41
CA LEU A 3 -12.14 54.86 -5.53
C LEU A 3 -11.05 53.79 -5.46
N ARG A 4 -9.83 54.18 -5.07
CA ARG A 4 -8.69 53.28 -4.85
C ARG A 4 -8.99 52.17 -3.85
N THR A 5 -9.63 52.49 -2.72
CA THR A 5 -9.97 51.50 -1.68
C THR A 5 -11.01 50.51 -2.19
N ARG A 6 -11.99 50.99 -2.97
CA ARG A 6 -13.00 50.11 -3.60
C ARG A 6 -12.36 49.15 -4.61
N MET A 7 -11.43 49.63 -5.43
CA MET A 7 -10.71 48.78 -6.39
C MET A 7 -9.81 47.75 -5.70
N MET A 8 -9.04 48.15 -4.67
CA MET A 8 -8.20 47.21 -3.92
C MET A 8 -9.03 46.13 -3.20
N MET A 9 -10.19 46.48 -2.66
CA MET A 9 -11.08 45.51 -2.01
C MET A 9 -11.64 44.49 -3.01
N LEU A 10 -12.01 44.93 -4.22
CA LEU A 10 -12.46 44.02 -5.28
C LEU A 10 -11.34 43.05 -5.71
N CYS A 11 -10.12 43.56 -5.91
CA CYS A 11 -8.95 42.73 -6.21
C CYS A 11 -8.65 41.73 -5.06
N ALA A 12 -8.75 42.17 -3.80
CA ALA A 12 -8.51 41.28 -2.66
C ALA A 12 -9.55 40.15 -2.58
N VAL A 13 -10.84 40.47 -2.78
CA VAL A 13 -11.92 39.47 -2.76
C VAL A 13 -11.78 38.48 -3.92
N THR A 14 -11.43 38.94 -5.12
CA THR A 14 -11.21 38.06 -6.27
C THR A 14 -10.01 37.14 -6.07
N LEU A 15 -8.88 37.66 -5.59
CA LEU A 15 -7.71 36.84 -5.25
C LEU A 15 -8.01 35.81 -4.15
N LEU A 16 -8.77 36.21 -3.12
CA LEU A 16 -9.21 35.29 -2.07
C LEU A 16 -10.10 34.18 -2.63
N GLY A 17 -11.07 34.53 -3.49
CA GLY A 17 -11.92 33.57 -4.17
C GLY A 17 -11.13 32.57 -5.01
N MET A 18 -10.15 33.05 -5.79
CA MET A 18 -9.26 32.18 -6.57
C MET A 18 -8.43 31.26 -5.68
N ALA A 19 -7.89 31.76 -4.56
CA ALA A 19 -7.12 30.96 -3.62
C ALA A 19 -7.97 29.84 -3.00
N ILE A 20 -9.22 30.13 -2.64
CA ILE A 20 -10.17 29.13 -2.11
C ILE A 20 -10.49 28.08 -3.18
N LEU A 21 -10.79 28.49 -4.40
CA LEU A 21 -11.06 27.56 -5.51
C LEU A 21 -9.86 26.65 -5.80
N ALA A 22 -8.65 27.21 -5.82
CA ALA A 22 -7.42 26.44 -6.00
C ALA A 22 -7.20 25.42 -4.88
N ALA A 23 -7.44 25.82 -3.62
CA ALA A 23 -7.32 24.92 -2.47
C ALA A 23 -8.32 23.76 -2.54
N VAL A 24 -9.57 24.04 -2.90
CA VAL A 24 -10.60 23.00 -3.10
C VAL A 24 -10.19 22.08 -4.24
N ALA A 25 -9.84 22.61 -5.41
CA ALA A 25 -9.43 21.82 -6.56
C ALA A 25 -8.23 20.90 -6.24
N LEU A 26 -7.22 21.42 -5.53
CA LEU A 26 -6.06 20.63 -5.13
C LEU A 26 -6.42 19.52 -4.13
N SER A 27 -7.32 19.82 -3.17
CA SER A 27 -7.79 18.81 -2.21
C SER A 27 -8.57 17.68 -2.89
N THR A 28 -9.45 18.02 -3.83
CA THR A 28 -10.21 17.05 -4.63
C THR A 28 -9.28 16.21 -5.51
N LEU A 29 -8.31 16.84 -6.18
CA LEU A 29 -7.32 16.13 -6.99
C LEU A 29 -6.50 15.15 -6.15
N ARG A 30 -6.04 15.57 -4.97
CA ARG A 30 -5.30 14.70 -4.05
C ARG A 30 -6.16 13.50 -3.59
N ALA A 31 -7.42 13.74 -3.24
CA ALA A 31 -8.33 12.68 -2.84
C ALA A 31 -8.54 11.67 -3.98
N SER A 32 -8.84 12.15 -5.18
CA SER A 32 -9.02 11.30 -6.38
C SER A 32 -7.76 10.46 -6.66
N MET A 33 -6.56 11.05 -6.61
CA MET A 33 -5.32 10.31 -6.83
C MET A 33 -5.07 9.24 -5.75
N MET A 34 -5.51 9.49 -4.52
CA MET A 34 -5.38 8.51 -3.43
C MET A 34 -6.36 7.35 -3.62
N ASP A 35 -7.62 7.65 -3.97
CA ASP A 35 -8.64 6.64 -4.25
C ASP A 35 -8.24 5.76 -5.43
N ASP A 36 -7.73 6.37 -6.51
CA ASP A 36 -7.19 5.64 -7.67
C ASP A 36 -6.01 4.74 -7.26
N ARG A 37 -5.13 5.24 -6.39
CA ARG A 37 -3.99 4.44 -5.90
C ARG A 37 -4.45 3.26 -5.06
N VAL A 38 -5.43 3.45 -4.18
CA VAL A 38 -6.04 2.39 -3.38
C VAL A 38 -6.69 1.35 -4.28
N ALA A 39 -7.45 1.77 -5.31
CA ALA A 39 -8.09 0.87 -6.25
C ALA A 39 -7.05 0.03 -7.02
N GLN A 40 -5.99 0.65 -7.53
CA GLN A 40 -4.89 -0.04 -8.22
C GLN A 40 -4.22 -1.09 -7.33
N LEU A 41 -3.86 -0.72 -6.09
CA LEU A 41 -3.25 -1.65 -5.15
C LEU A 41 -4.20 -2.80 -4.79
N SER A 42 -5.49 -2.50 -4.60
CA SER A 42 -6.52 -3.50 -4.29
C SER A 42 -6.67 -4.51 -5.41
N THR A 43 -6.67 -4.08 -6.67
CA THR A 43 -6.68 -4.98 -7.83
C THR A 43 -5.44 -5.87 -7.85
N LEU A 44 -4.25 -5.30 -7.62
CA LEU A 44 -2.99 -6.06 -7.60
C LEU A 44 -2.99 -7.13 -6.49
N VAL A 45 -3.42 -6.77 -5.28
CA VAL A 45 -3.51 -7.71 -4.14
C VAL A 45 -4.57 -8.78 -4.38
N THR A 46 -5.70 -8.44 -5.00
CA THR A 46 -6.75 -9.41 -5.38
C THR A 46 -6.20 -10.48 -6.32
N LEU A 47 -5.42 -10.08 -7.33
CA LEU A 47 -4.81 -11.01 -8.28
C LEU A 47 -3.74 -11.89 -7.61
N ALA A 48 -2.90 -11.31 -6.74
CA ALA A 48 -1.92 -12.08 -5.96
C ALA A 48 -2.60 -13.07 -5.00
N HIS A 49 -3.69 -12.67 -4.36
CA HIS A 49 -4.50 -13.54 -3.50
C HIS A 49 -5.13 -14.69 -4.30
N ALA A 50 -5.68 -14.43 -5.48
CA ALA A 50 -6.21 -15.49 -6.35
C ALA A 50 -5.14 -16.51 -6.76
N ALA A 51 -3.89 -16.08 -6.97
CA ALA A 51 -2.77 -17.00 -7.21
C ALA A 51 -2.46 -17.87 -5.98
N ALA A 52 -2.54 -17.29 -4.77
CA ALA A 52 -2.38 -18.04 -3.52
C ALA A 52 -3.52 -19.05 -3.29
N GLU A 53 -4.77 -18.65 -3.53
CA GLU A 53 -5.96 -19.52 -3.46
C GLU A 53 -5.85 -20.71 -4.41
N LYS A 54 -5.34 -20.50 -5.63
CA LYS A 54 -5.09 -21.59 -6.58
C LYS A 54 -4.07 -22.60 -6.04
N GLY A 55 -2.98 -22.13 -5.43
CA GLY A 55 -2.01 -23.01 -4.78
C GLY A 55 -2.62 -23.79 -3.62
N HIS A 56 -3.42 -23.13 -2.78
CA HIS A 56 -4.12 -23.78 -1.68
C HIS A 56 -5.17 -24.81 -2.15
N ALA A 57 -5.85 -24.55 -3.27
CA ALA A 57 -6.76 -25.52 -3.88
C ALA A 57 -6.02 -26.79 -4.36
N LEU A 58 -4.83 -26.65 -4.94
CA LEU A 58 -4.01 -27.79 -5.35
C LEU A 58 -3.52 -28.62 -4.16
N GLU A 59 -3.19 -27.97 -3.04
CA GLU A 59 -2.90 -28.62 -1.76
C GLU A 59 -4.12 -29.41 -1.27
N LYS A 60 -5.29 -28.78 -1.23
CA LYS A 60 -6.55 -29.40 -0.75
C LYS A 60 -6.99 -30.59 -1.60
N ASP A 61 -6.75 -30.51 -2.91
CA ASP A 61 -7.01 -31.58 -3.87
C ASP A 61 -5.98 -32.74 -3.78
N GLY A 62 -4.94 -32.62 -2.94
CA GLY A 62 -3.86 -33.61 -2.82
C GLY A 62 -2.92 -33.67 -4.02
N LYS A 63 -2.99 -32.71 -4.93
CA LYS A 63 -2.13 -32.63 -6.13
C LYS A 63 -0.73 -32.14 -5.79
N LEU A 64 -0.61 -31.35 -4.72
CA LEU A 64 0.65 -30.88 -4.16
C LEU A 64 0.64 -31.09 -2.65
N SER A 65 1.80 -31.37 -2.07
CA SER A 65 1.98 -31.19 -0.64
C SER A 65 1.87 -29.71 -0.25
N ARG A 66 1.63 -29.44 1.03
CA ARG A 66 1.59 -28.06 1.56
C ARG A 66 2.88 -27.29 1.25
N ASP A 67 4.03 -27.94 1.40
CA ASP A 67 5.33 -27.31 1.18
C ASP A 67 5.55 -26.97 -0.31
N GLU A 68 5.16 -27.86 -1.22
CA GLU A 68 5.21 -27.62 -2.67
C GLU A 68 4.26 -26.49 -3.08
N ALA A 69 3.01 -26.50 -2.59
CA ALA A 69 2.04 -25.45 -2.87
C ALA A 69 2.53 -24.09 -2.37
N GLN A 70 3.05 -24.02 -1.13
CA GLN A 70 3.61 -22.79 -0.58
C GLN A 70 4.86 -22.33 -1.34
N ALA A 71 5.75 -23.24 -1.73
CA ALA A 71 6.93 -22.90 -2.52
C ALA A 71 6.54 -22.29 -3.87
N GLN A 72 5.59 -22.90 -4.57
CA GLN A 72 5.10 -22.43 -5.86
C GLN A 72 4.45 -21.04 -5.74
N VAL A 73 3.60 -20.82 -4.73
CA VAL A 73 2.95 -19.51 -4.50
C VAL A 73 3.99 -18.44 -4.14
N LYS A 74 4.94 -18.75 -3.25
CA LYS A 74 6.00 -17.82 -2.86
C LYS A 74 6.84 -17.42 -4.08
N GLN A 75 7.22 -18.38 -4.93
CA GLN A 75 7.97 -18.12 -6.15
C GLN A 75 7.19 -17.24 -7.13
N ALA A 76 5.91 -17.54 -7.36
CA ALA A 76 5.06 -16.75 -8.24
C ALA A 76 4.91 -15.31 -7.75
N ILE A 77 4.54 -15.10 -6.48
CA ILE A 77 4.36 -13.75 -5.92
C ILE A 77 5.70 -12.99 -5.88
N ALA A 78 6.81 -13.66 -5.56
CA ALA A 78 8.14 -13.04 -5.57
C ALA A 78 8.58 -12.57 -6.97
N SER A 79 8.06 -13.19 -8.04
CA SER A 79 8.36 -12.78 -9.41
C SER A 79 7.71 -11.46 -9.81
N PHE A 80 6.68 -11.01 -9.10
CA PHE A 80 6.03 -9.72 -9.32
C PHE A 80 6.85 -8.59 -8.68
N HIS A 81 8.03 -8.36 -9.24
CA HIS A 81 8.97 -7.32 -8.82
C HIS A 81 9.42 -6.52 -10.03
N GLN A 82 9.14 -5.22 -10.01
CA GLN A 82 9.56 -4.27 -11.04
C GLN A 82 10.03 -2.98 -10.38
N ASP A 83 11.34 -2.74 -10.42
CA ASP A 83 12.01 -1.57 -9.83
C ASP A 83 11.70 -1.43 -8.34
N ASP A 84 10.94 -0.41 -7.93
CA ASP A 84 10.54 -0.17 -6.54
C ASP A 84 9.16 -0.75 -6.19
N ARG A 85 8.47 -1.38 -7.14
CA ARG A 85 7.17 -2.02 -6.99
C ARG A 85 7.34 -3.51 -6.80
N TYR A 86 6.84 -4.03 -5.69
CA TYR A 86 6.96 -5.43 -5.33
C TYR A 86 5.83 -5.84 -4.40
N PHE A 87 5.55 -7.14 -4.37
CA PHE A 87 4.75 -7.74 -3.32
C PHE A 87 5.64 -8.19 -2.17
N PHE A 88 5.12 -8.08 -0.95
CA PHE A 88 5.65 -8.79 0.20
C PHE A 88 4.54 -9.67 0.76
N VAL A 89 4.92 -10.80 1.34
CA VAL A 89 3.99 -11.72 1.99
C VAL A 89 4.50 -11.93 3.40
N ARG A 90 3.58 -11.90 4.35
CA ARG A 90 3.86 -12.09 5.77
C ARG A 90 2.94 -13.16 6.33
N GLY A 91 3.48 -14.02 7.20
CA GLY A 91 2.68 -14.98 7.93
C GLY A 91 1.71 -14.25 8.87
N TYR A 92 0.44 -14.64 8.83
CA TYR A 92 -0.62 -13.95 9.56
C TYR A 92 -0.47 -14.08 11.08
N ALA A 93 0.03 -15.23 11.57
CA ALA A 93 0.12 -15.56 12.99
C ALA A 93 1.50 -15.31 13.61
N ASP A 94 2.58 -15.39 12.82
CA ASP A 94 3.97 -15.37 13.29
C ASP A 94 4.74 -14.10 12.89
N ASP A 95 4.14 -13.25 12.04
CA ASP A 95 4.74 -12.04 11.48
C ASP A 95 6.02 -12.26 10.65
N VAL A 96 6.32 -13.51 10.30
CA VAL A 96 7.50 -13.87 9.52
C VAL A 96 7.31 -13.41 8.07
N ASN A 97 8.28 -12.70 7.51
CA ASN A 97 8.22 -12.35 6.09
C ASN A 97 8.50 -13.60 5.24
N LEU A 98 7.54 -14.01 4.42
CA LEU A 98 7.61 -15.16 3.53
C LEU A 98 8.09 -14.79 2.12
N VAL A 99 7.80 -13.57 1.69
CA VAL A 99 8.25 -13.00 0.41
C VAL A 99 8.66 -11.55 0.64
N HIS A 100 9.85 -11.17 0.18
CA HIS A 100 10.34 -9.80 0.22
C HIS A 100 11.51 -9.62 -0.77
N PRO A 101 11.66 -8.46 -1.46
CA PRO A 101 12.76 -8.23 -2.42
C PRO A 101 14.15 -8.19 -1.76
N ASN A 102 14.24 -7.73 -0.52
CA ASN A 102 15.45 -7.86 0.30
C ASN A 102 15.51 -9.27 0.93
N PRO A 103 16.43 -10.16 0.50
CA PRO A 103 16.51 -11.54 0.96
C PRO A 103 16.85 -11.64 2.46
N LYS A 104 17.51 -10.63 3.04
CA LYS A 104 17.84 -10.60 4.48
C LYS A 104 16.60 -10.51 5.39
N ARG A 105 15.43 -10.18 4.83
CA ARG A 105 14.17 -10.08 5.58
C ARG A 105 13.34 -11.36 5.51
N VAL A 106 13.62 -12.25 4.56
CA VAL A 106 12.84 -13.48 4.37
C VAL A 106 13.17 -14.47 5.48
N GLY A 107 12.14 -15.11 6.03
CA GLY A 107 12.27 -16.11 7.11
C GLY A 107 12.44 -15.53 8.51
N ILE A 108 12.37 -14.19 8.66
CA ILE A 108 12.48 -13.52 9.96
C ILE A 108 11.33 -12.54 10.19
N VAL A 109 11.09 -12.24 11.46
CA VAL A 109 10.34 -11.04 11.89
C VAL A 109 11.34 -9.88 11.95
N ASP A 110 11.01 -8.74 11.35
CA ASP A 110 11.91 -7.58 11.39
C ASP A 110 12.13 -7.10 12.82
N ALA A 111 13.39 -7.08 13.28
CA ALA A 111 13.73 -6.72 14.66
C ALA A 111 13.32 -5.28 15.04
N LYS A 112 13.19 -4.38 14.05
CA LYS A 112 12.76 -2.99 14.23
C LYS A 112 11.35 -2.82 13.65
N GLY A 113 10.32 -2.94 14.49
CA GLY A 113 8.95 -2.63 14.09
C GLY A 113 8.19 -3.77 13.41
N GLY A 114 8.76 -4.98 13.34
CA GLY A 114 8.16 -6.11 12.64
C GLY A 114 6.82 -6.52 13.24
N LYS A 115 6.74 -6.66 14.57
CA LYS A 115 5.50 -7.06 15.26
C LYS A 115 4.44 -5.97 15.17
N GLU A 116 4.83 -4.73 15.40
CA GLU A 116 3.97 -3.55 15.32
C GLU A 116 3.41 -3.37 13.91
N ALA A 117 4.19 -3.70 12.87
CA ALA A 117 3.70 -3.76 11.50
C ALA A 117 2.68 -4.87 11.29
N GLY A 118 2.92 -6.06 11.85
CA GLY A 118 1.98 -7.18 11.83
C GLY A 118 0.63 -6.83 12.44
N GLU A 119 0.63 -6.25 13.64
CA GLU A 119 -0.56 -5.79 14.34
C GLU A 119 -1.35 -4.77 13.52
N ARG A 120 -0.65 -3.78 12.94
CA ARG A 120 -1.26 -2.77 12.08
C ARG A 120 -1.93 -3.38 10.84
N TYR A 121 -1.27 -4.34 10.17
CA TYR A 121 -1.86 -5.02 9.01
C TYR A 121 -3.07 -5.86 9.40
N ARG A 122 -2.98 -6.65 10.48
CA ARG A 122 -4.13 -7.41 10.99
C ARG A 122 -5.30 -6.52 11.36
N ALA A 123 -5.05 -5.38 12.02
CA ALA A 123 -6.08 -4.40 12.36
C ALA A 123 -6.78 -3.85 11.11
N ALA A 124 -6.01 -3.55 10.05
CA ALA A 124 -6.57 -3.07 8.79
C ALA A 124 -7.41 -4.11 8.03
N LEU A 125 -7.09 -5.39 8.22
CA LEU A 125 -7.80 -6.54 7.63
C LEU A 125 -9.04 -6.99 8.44
N GLN A 126 -9.32 -6.40 9.60
CA GLN A 126 -10.46 -6.83 10.42
C GLN A 126 -11.79 -6.65 9.66
N GLY A 127 -12.46 -7.78 9.38
CA GLY A 127 -13.74 -7.81 8.67
C GLY A 127 -13.64 -7.46 7.18
N LYS A 128 -12.43 -7.43 6.59
CA LYS A 128 -12.20 -7.08 5.18
C LYS A 128 -11.22 -8.03 4.53
N THR A 129 -11.41 -8.29 3.23
CA THR A 129 -10.44 -9.05 2.43
C THR A 129 -9.21 -8.20 2.07
N ILE A 130 -9.40 -6.89 1.89
CA ILE A 130 -8.34 -5.93 1.55
C ILE A 130 -8.37 -4.79 2.56
N GLY A 131 -7.23 -4.52 3.17
CA GLY A 131 -7.05 -3.46 4.15
C GLY A 131 -5.87 -2.58 3.76
N THR A 132 -6.05 -1.27 3.79
CA THR A 132 -4.97 -0.33 3.46
C THR A 132 -4.43 0.37 4.69
N VAL A 133 -3.12 0.62 4.71
CA VAL A 133 -2.47 1.40 5.77
C VAL A 133 -1.43 2.34 5.20
N ILE A 134 -1.32 3.51 5.80
CA ILE A 134 -0.22 4.44 5.53
C ILE A 134 0.80 4.27 6.65
N ALA A 135 2.04 3.93 6.29
CA ALA A 135 3.13 3.77 7.24
C ALA A 135 4.47 4.13 6.61
N LYS A 136 5.46 4.45 7.46
CA LYS A 136 6.83 4.68 6.98
C LYS A 136 7.47 3.36 6.54
N GLY A 137 8.31 3.43 5.51
CA GLY A 137 9.15 2.33 5.09
C GLY A 137 10.20 2.77 4.07
N THR A 138 11.14 1.89 3.77
CA THR A 138 12.19 2.16 2.78
C THR A 138 11.79 1.72 1.38
N ARG A 139 12.43 2.31 0.36
CA ARG A 139 12.39 1.81 -1.03
C ARG A 139 13.55 0.84 -1.27
N PRO A 140 13.44 -0.10 -2.24
CA PRO A 140 14.59 -0.90 -2.65
C PRO A 140 15.79 -0.01 -2.98
N GLY A 141 16.96 -0.35 -2.44
CA GLY A 141 18.21 0.41 -2.65
C GLY A 141 18.37 1.69 -1.82
N SER A 142 17.36 2.14 -1.07
CA SER A 142 17.45 3.33 -0.20
C SER A 142 17.34 2.99 1.29
N LYS A 143 18.03 3.79 2.13
CA LYS A 143 17.93 3.73 3.59
C LYS A 143 16.93 4.74 4.16
N ASP A 144 16.48 5.69 3.35
CA ASP A 144 15.58 6.75 3.80
C ASP A 144 14.15 6.23 3.90
N GLU A 145 13.50 6.58 5.01
CA GLU A 145 12.09 6.27 5.21
C GLU A 145 11.22 7.28 4.48
N VAL A 146 10.25 6.74 3.75
CA VAL A 146 9.19 7.51 3.10
C VAL A 146 7.83 7.01 3.56
N GLU A 147 6.83 7.88 3.51
CA GLU A 147 5.45 7.47 3.71
C GLU A 147 5.00 6.61 2.53
N LYS A 148 4.47 5.41 2.83
CA LYS A 148 4.00 4.44 1.84
C LYS A 148 2.57 4.04 2.18
N LEU A 149 1.75 3.93 1.14
CA LEU A 149 0.47 3.25 1.18
C LEU A 149 0.71 1.75 0.93
N TYR A 150 0.23 0.93 1.84
CA TYR A 150 0.22 -0.53 1.76
C TYR A 150 -1.23 -1.00 1.58
N ALA A 151 -1.40 -2.13 0.90
CA ALA A 151 -2.65 -2.85 0.73
C ALA A 151 -2.42 -4.34 1.00
#